data_AF-A0A2C1K440-F1
#
_entry.id   AF-A0A2C1K440-F1
#
_cell.length_a   1.000
_cell.length_b   1.000
_cell.length_c   1.000
_cell.angle_alpha   90.00
_cell.angle_beta   90.00
_cell.angle_gamma   90.00
#
_symmetry.space_group_name_H-M   'P 1'
#
loop_
_entity.id
_entity.type
_entity.pdbx_description
1 polymer ?
#
loop_
_entity_poly.entity_id
_entity_poly.type
_entity_poly.pdbx_seq_one_letter_code
_entity_poly.pdbx_strand_id
1 'polypeptide(L)'
;MNTVLHLADSALQYYRGKQTGLWGLVGIALALVVFRFWDSIAPIFEFLGIVSLMDKLGLIHESSGVLTAYRIFWAFIAFYFLLVIVGLILLGIVSLLAIISQNQVGKVLFKIAVYLMLFPIFTIASLNSLYLYSKDKKEQKRDPELYAERQRLAKNHEVIEIIRLSGVEEERKRKQDERDIDDWELTFDKKGFPIFTPPEVDVEDNEISFEDAFNRLNRLPTKKDYFFLIGVTHERDIYMLFPRPFKANGVGHEGKVFCEKLDIKKFDERFDKPVSIFNVPKEMIVKNADRTNTRNLNELYCKDWSEFELLFDPNRSKDLLKKFESYTTNSIYGIYVDYILDEYFNRKNFIIEELKKEMNKERFDSLLAEVQTYDAGNEDVVKIIWEEEKLQWKPF
;
A
#
# COMPACT_ATOMS: atom_id res chain seq x y z
N MET A 1 26.35 -32.42 -13.28
CA MET A 1 25.32 -31.80 -12.42
C MET A 1 25.75 -31.71 -10.96
N ASN A 2 26.40 -32.74 -10.39
CA ASN A 2 26.87 -32.72 -8.98
C ASN A 2 27.92 -31.63 -8.68
N THR A 3 28.77 -31.26 -9.64
CA THR A 3 29.83 -30.27 -9.42
C THR A 3 29.29 -28.87 -9.11
N VAL A 4 28.18 -28.47 -9.73
CA VAL A 4 27.56 -27.15 -9.49
C VAL A 4 26.86 -27.11 -8.12
N LEU A 5 26.22 -28.21 -7.72
CA LEU A 5 25.62 -28.36 -6.39
C LEU A 5 26.67 -28.31 -5.28
N HIS A 6 27.81 -28.99 -5.43
CA HIS A 6 28.90 -28.94 -4.44
C HIS A 6 29.55 -27.55 -4.35
N LEU A 7 29.61 -26.81 -5.46
CA LEU A 7 30.14 -25.44 -5.48
C LEU A 7 29.18 -24.46 -4.78
N ALA A 8 27.87 -24.63 -4.98
CA ALA A 8 26.85 -23.87 -4.27
C ALA A 8 26.83 -24.17 -2.75
N ASP A 9 26.95 -25.44 -2.35
CA ASP A 9 27.03 -25.83 -0.94
C ASP A 9 28.30 -25.33 -0.26
N SER A 10 29.43 -25.36 -0.97
CA SER A 10 30.71 -24.83 -0.47
C SER A 10 30.63 -23.31 -0.27
N ALA A 11 30.00 -22.58 -1.21
CA ALA A 11 29.77 -21.15 -1.09
C ALA A 11 28.83 -20.82 0.09
N LEU A 12 27.74 -21.57 0.26
CA LEU A 12 26.82 -21.42 1.39
C LEU A 12 27.48 -21.71 2.75
N GLN A 13 28.33 -22.74 2.83
CA GLN A 13 29.10 -23.02 4.05
C GLN A 13 30.10 -21.91 4.35
N TYR A 14 30.76 -21.34 3.33
CA TYR A 14 31.66 -20.20 3.51
C TYR A 14 30.91 -18.96 4.04
N TYR A 15 29.73 -18.64 3.47
CA TYR A 15 28.92 -17.52 3.96
C TYR A 15 28.41 -17.74 5.38
N ARG A 16 27.99 -18.96 5.72
CA ARG A 16 27.60 -19.31 7.10
C ARG A 16 28.78 -19.20 8.06
N GLY A 17 29.95 -19.70 7.68
CA GLY A 17 31.18 -19.59 8.46
C GLY A 17 31.60 -18.13 8.68
N LYS A 18 31.47 -17.28 7.65
CA LYS A 18 31.75 -15.83 7.75
C LYS A 18 30.75 -15.13 8.68
N GLN A 19 29.47 -15.46 8.60
CA GLN A 19 28.46 -14.90 9.50
C GLN A 19 28.69 -15.33 10.95
N THR A 20 28.93 -16.62 11.21
CA THR A 20 29.22 -17.10 12.57
C THR A 20 30.54 -16.56 13.11
N GLY A 21 31.57 -16.42 12.26
CA GLY A 21 32.86 -15.84 12.62
C GLY A 21 32.78 -14.35 12.96
N LEU A 22 31.98 -13.58 12.20
CA LEU A 22 31.72 -12.17 12.50
C LEU A 22 31.04 -12.00 13.86
N TRP A 23 30.00 -12.80 14.15
CA TRP A 23 29.34 -12.76 15.46
C TRP A 23 30.27 -13.19 16.59
N GLY A 24 31.17 -14.15 16.35
CA GLY A 24 32.22 -14.50 17.31
C GLY A 24 33.17 -13.34 17.61
N LEU A 25 33.62 -12.62 16.58
CA LEU A 25 34.46 -11.42 16.74
C LEU A 25 33.73 -10.29 17.46
N VAL A 26 32.45 -10.06 17.14
CA VAL A 26 31.60 -9.09 17.85
C VAL A 26 31.46 -9.48 19.32
N GLY A 27 31.26 -10.77 19.62
CA GLY A 27 31.20 -11.28 21.00
C GLY A 27 32.51 -11.05 21.77
N ILE A 28 33.66 -11.30 21.14
CA ILE A 28 34.97 -11.03 21.73
C ILE A 28 35.17 -9.54 21.98
N ALA A 29 34.85 -8.68 21.01
CA ALA A 29 34.95 -7.23 21.16
C ALA A 29 34.04 -6.72 22.29
N LEU A 30 32.81 -7.23 22.38
CA LEU A 30 31.87 -6.89 23.43
C LEU A 30 32.36 -7.36 24.80
N ALA A 31 32.95 -8.54 24.90
CA ALA A 31 33.57 -9.03 26.14
C ALA A 31 34.73 -8.12 26.61
N LEU A 32 35.56 -7.64 25.68
CA LEU A 32 36.63 -6.69 25.99
C LEU A 32 36.09 -5.33 26.47
N VAL A 33 35.01 -4.84 25.86
CA VAL A 33 34.32 -3.60 26.30
C VAL A 33 33.73 -3.79 27.70
N VAL A 34 33.03 -4.90 27.95
CA VAL A 34 32.47 -5.20 29.28
C VAL A 34 33.58 -5.29 30.33
N PHE A 35 34.71 -5.93 30.01
CA PHE A 35 35.86 -5.99 30.90
C PHE A 35 36.45 -4.59 31.18
N ARG A 36 36.61 -3.76 30.14
CA ARG A 36 37.18 -2.41 30.26
C ARG A 36 36.33 -1.44 31.07
N PHE A 37 35.00 -1.62 31.05
CA PHE A 37 34.02 -0.77 31.74
C PHE A 37 33.33 -1.49 32.90
N TRP A 38 33.96 -2.53 33.45
CA TRP A 38 33.36 -3.36 34.50
C TRP A 38 32.89 -2.55 35.71
N ASP A 39 33.65 -1.58 36.17
CA ASP A 39 33.30 -0.74 37.32
C ASP A 39 32.01 0.07 37.12
N SER A 40 31.69 0.43 35.87
CA SER A 40 30.43 1.12 35.52
C SER A 40 29.27 0.15 35.32
N ILE A 41 29.56 -1.09 34.94
CA ILE A 41 28.56 -2.13 34.64
C ILE A 41 28.16 -2.90 35.91
N ALA A 42 29.09 -3.15 36.82
CA ALA A 42 28.87 -3.95 38.02
C ALA A 42 27.67 -3.48 38.88
N PRO A 43 27.46 -2.17 39.14
CA PRO A 43 26.30 -1.70 39.90
C PRO A 43 24.95 -2.05 39.26
N ILE A 44 24.88 -2.14 37.92
CA ILE A 44 23.67 -2.54 37.19
C ILE A 44 23.40 -4.03 37.40
N PHE A 45 24.44 -4.86 37.33
CA PHE A 45 24.33 -6.30 37.58
C PHE A 45 24.00 -6.63 39.04
N GLU A 46 24.50 -5.82 39.99
CA GLU A 46 24.11 -5.89 41.40
C GLU A 46 22.65 -5.48 41.60
N PHE A 47 22.20 -4.38 40.98
CA PHE A 47 20.80 -3.93 41.05
C PHE A 47 19.82 -4.98 40.49
N LEU A 48 20.19 -5.67 39.40
CA LEU A 48 19.42 -6.78 38.84
C LEU A 48 19.48 -8.06 39.69
N GLY A 49 20.30 -8.09 40.75
CA GLY A 49 20.48 -9.25 41.63
C GLY A 49 21.29 -10.39 41.01
N ILE A 50 21.93 -10.16 39.85
CA ILE A 50 22.72 -11.19 39.15
C ILE A 50 23.97 -11.53 39.96
N VAL A 51 24.66 -10.52 40.50
CA VAL A 51 25.86 -10.72 41.32
C VAL A 51 25.51 -11.55 42.57
N SER A 52 24.42 -11.22 43.26
CA SER A 52 23.95 -11.97 44.43
C SER A 52 23.54 -13.41 44.08
N LEU A 53 22.98 -13.65 42.89
CA LEU A 53 22.66 -14.99 42.41
C LEU A 53 23.94 -15.79 42.14
N MET A 54 24.92 -15.19 41.46
CA MET A 54 26.20 -15.84 41.16
C MET A 54 26.99 -16.15 42.43
N ASP A 55 26.94 -15.27 43.42
CA ASP A 55 27.54 -15.49 44.73
C ASP A 55 26.86 -16.63 45.49
N LYS A 56 25.51 -16.66 45.53
CA LYS A 56 24.75 -17.78 46.13
C LYS A 56 25.01 -19.13 45.45
N LEU A 57 25.30 -19.13 44.16
CA LEU A 57 25.70 -20.31 43.40
C LEU A 57 27.16 -20.71 43.63
N GLY A 58 27.92 -19.94 44.41
CA GLY A 58 29.33 -20.19 44.71
C GLY A 58 30.27 -19.89 43.54
N LEU A 59 29.82 -19.10 42.56
CA LEU A 59 30.61 -18.76 41.36
C LEU A 59 31.61 -17.63 41.63
N ILE A 60 31.31 -16.76 42.60
CA ILE A 60 32.17 -15.64 42.99
C ILE A 60 33.10 -16.07 44.13
N HIS A 61 34.38 -15.71 44.02
CA HIS A 61 35.39 -15.95 45.05
C HIS A 61 36.11 -14.64 45.39
N GLU A 62 35.88 -14.14 46.62
CA GLU A 62 36.29 -12.80 47.07
C GLU A 62 37.81 -12.56 47.00
N SER A 63 38.63 -13.61 47.14
CA SER A 63 40.09 -13.50 47.22
C SER A 63 40.82 -13.66 45.88
N SER A 64 40.12 -14.04 44.80
CA SER A 64 40.76 -14.29 43.51
C SER A 64 39.81 -14.09 42.34
N GLY A 65 40.03 -13.00 41.59
CA GLY A 65 39.32 -12.74 40.32
C GLY A 65 39.56 -13.84 39.27
N VAL A 66 40.75 -14.45 39.26
CA VAL A 66 41.09 -15.55 38.34
C VAL A 66 40.24 -16.79 38.64
N LEU A 67 40.06 -17.14 39.91
CA LEU A 67 39.25 -18.29 40.31
C LEU A 67 37.77 -18.06 40.01
N THR A 68 37.28 -16.84 40.23
CA THR A 68 35.92 -16.40 39.86
C THR A 68 35.69 -16.55 38.36
N ALA A 69 36.59 -16.01 37.52
CA ALA A 69 36.49 -16.13 36.06
C ALA A 69 36.49 -17.59 35.59
N TYR A 70 37.35 -18.43 36.19
CA TYR A 70 37.41 -19.86 35.89
C TYR A 70 36.09 -20.60 36.23
N ARG A 71 35.49 -20.31 37.40
CA ARG A 71 34.19 -20.91 37.80
C ARG A 71 33.06 -20.48 36.89
N ILE A 72 33.00 -19.20 36.53
CA ILE A 72 32.01 -18.66 35.60
C ILE A 72 32.15 -19.31 34.22
N PHE A 73 33.38 -19.45 33.72
CA PHE A 73 33.65 -20.11 32.44
C PHE A 73 33.13 -21.56 32.42
N TRP A 74 33.43 -22.34 33.47
CA TRP A 74 32.92 -23.71 33.57
C TRP A 74 31.41 -23.80 33.76
N ALA A 75 30.82 -22.89 34.55
CA ALA A 75 29.38 -22.80 34.68
C ALA A 75 28.71 -22.50 33.32
N PHE A 76 29.32 -21.63 32.51
CA PHE A 76 28.85 -21.35 31.14
C PHE A 76 28.98 -22.57 30.23
N ILE A 77 30.10 -23.29 30.26
CA ILE A 77 30.26 -24.55 29.52
C ILE A 77 29.21 -25.58 29.95
N ALA A 78 29.02 -25.78 31.25
CA ALA A 78 28.05 -26.72 31.78
C ALA A 78 26.61 -26.33 31.38
N PHE A 79 26.28 -25.04 31.46
CA PHE A 79 25.00 -24.51 31.01
C PHE A 79 24.81 -24.69 29.50
N TYR A 80 25.85 -24.47 28.70
CA TYR A 80 25.81 -24.72 27.26
C TYR A 80 25.52 -26.20 26.94
N PHE A 81 26.22 -27.14 27.60
CA PHE A 81 25.93 -28.56 27.44
C PHE A 81 24.53 -28.93 27.91
N LEU A 82 24.04 -28.33 29.00
CA LEU A 82 22.66 -28.50 29.45
C LEU A 82 21.66 -28.05 28.37
N LEU A 83 21.88 -26.89 27.75
CA LEU A 83 21.05 -26.40 26.65
C LEU A 83 21.10 -27.34 25.43
N VAL A 84 22.27 -27.87 25.08
CA VAL A 84 22.40 -28.86 24.00
C VAL A 84 21.60 -30.12 24.32
N ILE A 85 21.69 -30.64 25.55
CA ILE A 85 20.93 -31.82 26.00
C ILE A 85 19.42 -31.54 25.94
N VAL A 86 18.96 -30.40 26.47
CA VAL A 86 17.56 -29.98 26.39
C VAL A 86 17.10 -29.86 24.94
N GLY A 87 17.93 -29.27 24.07
CA GLY A 87 17.65 -29.17 22.65
C GLY A 87 17.51 -30.52 21.95
N LEU A 88 18.39 -31.48 22.27
CA LEU A 88 18.29 -32.85 21.76
C LEU A 88 17.03 -33.57 22.25
N ILE A 89 16.66 -33.38 23.52
CA ILE A 89 15.42 -33.94 24.10
C ILE A 89 14.21 -33.35 23.38
N LEU A 90 14.16 -32.02 23.22
CA LEU A 90 13.09 -31.34 22.49
C LEU A 90 13.00 -31.79 21.05
N LEU A 91 14.13 -31.95 20.36
CA LEU A 91 14.18 -32.46 18.99
C LEU A 91 13.61 -33.88 18.92
N GLY A 92 13.99 -34.76 19.86
CA GLY A 92 13.42 -36.10 19.97
C GLY A 92 11.91 -36.08 20.19
N ILE A 93 11.41 -35.22 21.09
CA ILE A 93 9.98 -35.04 21.34
C ILE A 93 9.27 -34.56 20.07
N VAL A 94 9.79 -33.54 19.38
CA VAL A 94 9.20 -33.01 18.14
C VAL A 94 9.18 -34.07 17.04
N SER A 95 10.27 -34.84 16.88
CA SER A 95 10.32 -35.94 15.91
C SER A 95 9.29 -37.03 16.22
N LEU A 96 9.13 -37.41 17.49
CA LEU A 96 8.10 -38.37 17.91
C LEU A 96 6.69 -37.83 17.65
N LEU A 97 6.44 -36.57 17.97
CA LEU A 97 5.17 -35.89 17.71
C LEU A 97 4.88 -35.79 16.21
N ALA A 98 5.90 -35.55 15.37
CA ALA A 98 5.75 -35.50 13.92
C ALA A 98 5.33 -36.86 13.35
N ILE A 99 5.92 -37.96 13.83
CA ILE A 99 5.53 -39.33 13.45
C ILE A 99 4.08 -39.60 13.86
N ILE A 100 3.70 -39.26 15.10
CA ILE A 100 2.32 -39.44 15.60
C ILE A 100 1.33 -38.60 14.77
N SER A 101 1.73 -37.39 14.36
CA SER A 101 0.89 -36.46 13.58
C SER A 101 0.57 -36.92 12.14
N GLN A 102 1.13 -38.03 11.67
CA GLN A 102 0.74 -38.58 10.36
C GLN A 102 -0.70 -39.13 10.38
N ASN A 103 -1.17 -39.62 11.53
CA ASN A 103 -2.53 -40.11 11.71
C ASN A 103 -3.50 -38.98 12.10
N GLN A 104 -4.76 -39.04 11.67
CA GLN A 104 -5.77 -38.01 12.02
C GLN A 104 -5.93 -37.83 13.54
N VAL A 105 -5.96 -38.93 14.29
CA VAL A 105 -6.02 -38.91 15.77
C VAL A 105 -4.78 -38.23 16.35
N GLY A 106 -3.59 -38.54 15.82
CA GLY A 106 -2.34 -37.94 16.26
C GLY A 106 -2.24 -36.46 15.93
N LYS A 107 -2.82 -35.98 14.81
CA LYS A 107 -2.94 -34.54 14.51
C LYS A 107 -3.75 -33.80 15.57
N VAL A 108 -4.86 -34.40 16.02
CA VAL A 108 -5.71 -33.80 17.06
C VAL A 108 -4.97 -33.76 18.39
N LEU A 109 -4.36 -34.87 18.81
CA LEU A 109 -3.57 -34.93 20.04
C LEU A 109 -2.38 -33.96 20.03
N PHE A 110 -1.70 -33.82 18.88
CA PHE A 110 -0.62 -32.86 18.72
C PHE A 110 -1.11 -31.42 18.86
N LYS A 111 -2.23 -31.05 18.23
CA LYS A 111 -2.82 -29.71 18.40
C LYS A 111 -3.16 -29.41 19.86
N ILE A 112 -3.70 -30.39 20.59
CA ILE A 112 -4.00 -30.26 22.02
C ILE A 112 -2.70 -30.07 22.83
N ALA A 113 -1.67 -30.87 22.56
CA ALA A 113 -0.39 -30.77 23.25
C ALA A 113 0.32 -29.42 23.00
N VAL A 114 0.34 -28.95 21.75
CA VAL A 114 0.87 -27.62 21.40
C VAL A 114 0.05 -26.51 22.07
N TYR A 115 -1.28 -26.62 22.06
CA TYR A 115 -2.15 -25.66 22.73
C TYR A 115 -1.92 -25.62 24.25
N LEU A 116 -1.75 -26.78 24.91
CA LEU A 116 -1.42 -26.85 26.33
C LEU A 116 -0.05 -26.27 26.65
N MET A 117 0.97 -26.56 25.83
CA MET A 117 2.32 -26.03 25.99
C MET A 117 2.36 -24.51 25.81
N LEU A 118 1.61 -23.98 24.84
CA LEU A 118 1.53 -22.55 24.54
C LEU A 118 0.34 -21.87 25.23
N PHE A 119 -0.35 -22.55 26.15
CA PHE A 119 -1.56 -22.04 26.80
C PHE A 119 -1.34 -20.69 27.50
N PRO A 120 -0.21 -20.46 28.23
CA PRO A 120 0.06 -19.15 28.82
C PRO A 120 0.17 -18.03 27.78
N ILE A 121 0.74 -18.32 26.61
CA ILE A 121 0.89 -17.32 25.53
C ILE A 121 -0.46 -17.06 24.87
N PHE A 122 -1.22 -18.12 24.56
CA PHE A 122 -2.56 -17.99 23.97
C PHE A 122 -3.53 -17.27 24.91
N THR A 123 -3.46 -17.51 26.22
CA THR A 123 -4.30 -16.81 27.21
C THR A 123 -3.97 -15.33 27.30
N ILE A 124 -2.69 -14.94 27.34
CA ILE A 124 -2.28 -13.53 27.30
C ILE A 124 -2.76 -12.85 26.01
N ALA A 125 -2.54 -13.49 24.85
CA ALA A 125 -3.00 -12.96 23.57
C ALA A 125 -4.54 -12.81 23.52
N SER A 126 -5.28 -13.80 24.03
CA SER A 126 -6.75 -13.77 24.08
C SER A 126 -7.27 -12.69 25.03
N LEU A 127 -6.63 -12.51 26.20
CA LEU A 127 -6.98 -11.45 27.14
C LEU A 127 -6.74 -10.06 26.54
N ASN A 128 -5.63 -9.88 25.80
CA ASN A 128 -5.36 -8.63 25.10
C ASN A 128 -6.41 -8.35 24.01
N SER A 129 -6.75 -9.35 23.19
CA SER A 129 -7.82 -9.22 22.19
C SER A 129 -9.17 -8.91 22.82
N LEU A 130 -9.51 -9.54 23.95
CA LEU A 130 -10.76 -9.29 24.68
C LEU A 130 -10.77 -7.90 25.33
N TYR A 131 -9.63 -7.42 25.81
CA TYR A 131 -9.46 -6.05 26.31
C TYR A 131 -9.66 -5.02 25.20
N LEU A 132 -9.02 -5.23 24.02
CA LEU A 132 -9.20 -4.36 22.85
C LEU A 132 -10.64 -4.36 22.37
N TYR A 133 -11.27 -5.53 22.24
CA TYR A 133 -12.70 -5.64 21.89
C TYR A 133 -13.61 -4.92 22.90
N SER A 134 -13.32 -5.06 24.19
CA SER A 134 -14.08 -4.38 25.25
C SER A 134 -13.91 -2.87 25.21
N LYS A 135 -12.69 -2.38 24.91
CA LYS A 135 -12.40 -0.96 24.73
C LYS A 135 -13.15 -0.41 23.51
N ASP A 136 -13.08 -1.10 22.39
CA ASP A 136 -13.76 -0.75 21.14
C ASP A 136 -15.28 -0.65 21.32
N LYS A 137 -15.88 -1.65 21.98
CA LYS A 137 -17.31 -1.64 22.33
C LYS A 137 -17.70 -0.51 23.30
N LYS A 138 -16.80 -0.15 24.22
CA LYS A 138 -17.02 1.01 25.12
C LYS A 138 -16.98 2.32 24.34
N GLU A 139 -16.06 2.47 23.40
CA GLU A 139 -15.98 3.65 22.53
C GLU A 139 -17.21 3.76 21.63
N GLN A 140 -17.65 2.67 21.01
CA GLN A 140 -18.88 2.60 20.22
C GLN A 140 -20.12 3.02 21.03
N LYS A 141 -20.20 2.65 22.31
CA LYS A 141 -21.31 3.04 23.19
C LYS A 141 -21.23 4.50 23.67
N ARG A 142 -20.02 5.06 23.78
CA ARG A 142 -19.83 6.42 24.29
C ARG A 142 -20.22 7.46 23.25
N ASP A 143 -19.81 7.23 22.00
CA ASP A 143 -20.06 8.13 20.88
C ASP A 143 -20.17 7.31 19.58
N PRO A 144 -21.38 6.85 19.22
CA PRO A 144 -21.57 5.97 18.07
C PRO A 144 -21.27 6.67 16.73
N GLU A 145 -21.49 7.98 16.64
CA GLU A 145 -21.26 8.77 15.42
C GLU A 145 -19.76 8.94 15.17
N LEU A 146 -18.99 9.39 16.18
CA LEU A 146 -17.54 9.51 16.05
C LEU A 146 -16.86 8.15 15.84
N TYR A 147 -17.43 7.08 16.40
CA TYR A 147 -16.94 5.72 16.17
C TYR A 147 -17.18 5.26 14.73
N ALA A 148 -18.39 5.46 14.20
CA ALA A 148 -18.72 5.15 12.82
C ALA A 148 -17.84 5.95 11.85
N GLU A 149 -17.62 7.23 12.13
CA GLU A 149 -16.74 8.10 11.35
C GLU A 149 -15.28 7.62 11.39
N ARG A 150 -14.75 7.22 12.56
CA ARG A 150 -13.40 6.66 12.66
C ARG A 150 -13.25 5.35 11.89
N GLN A 151 -14.24 4.46 11.95
CA GLN A 151 -14.24 3.22 11.17
C GLN A 151 -14.35 3.49 9.66
N ARG A 152 -15.16 4.48 9.27
CA ARG A 152 -15.26 4.98 7.89
C ARG A 152 -13.92 5.49 7.40
N LEU A 153 -13.30 6.43 8.13
CA LEU A 153 -11.99 7.00 7.79
C LEU A 153 -10.86 5.97 7.76
N ALA A 154 -10.92 4.94 8.61
CA ALA A 154 -9.93 3.86 8.63
C ALA A 154 -10.05 2.93 7.42
N LYS A 155 -11.24 2.78 6.83
CA LYS A 155 -11.46 1.97 5.63
C LYS A 155 -10.64 2.56 4.47
N ASN A 156 -9.79 1.73 3.88
CA ASN A 156 -8.90 2.09 2.77
C ASN A 156 -7.94 3.27 3.03
N HIS A 157 -7.79 3.73 4.28
CA HIS A 157 -6.94 4.88 4.62
C HIS A 157 -5.52 4.75 4.02
N GLU A 158 -4.89 3.60 4.22
CA GLU A 158 -3.55 3.34 3.72
C GLU A 158 -3.47 3.37 2.18
N VAL A 159 -4.49 2.87 1.49
CA VAL A 159 -4.55 2.87 0.02
C VAL A 159 -4.73 4.29 -0.50
N ILE A 160 -5.59 5.08 0.15
CA ILE A 160 -5.84 6.48 -0.20
C ILE A 160 -4.55 7.31 -0.02
N GLU A 161 -3.84 7.13 1.09
CA GLU A 161 -2.54 7.79 1.32
C GLU A 161 -1.50 7.40 0.28
N ILE A 162 -1.46 6.13 -0.16
CA ILE A 162 -0.57 5.72 -1.25
C ILE A 162 -0.94 6.43 -2.55
N ILE A 163 -2.23 6.53 -2.91
CA ILE A 163 -2.67 7.23 -4.14
C ILE A 163 -2.30 8.70 -4.06
N ARG A 164 -2.60 9.34 -2.92
CA ARG A 164 -2.31 10.74 -2.63
C ARG A 164 -0.83 11.06 -2.82
N LEU A 165 0.06 10.21 -2.33
CA LEU A 165 1.51 10.42 -2.36
C LEU A 165 2.24 9.75 -3.53
N SER A 166 1.52 9.02 -4.40
CA SER A 166 2.12 8.26 -5.50
C SER A 166 2.80 9.18 -6.52
N GLY A 167 4.08 8.95 -6.81
CA GLY A 167 4.85 9.80 -7.74
C GLY A 167 5.32 11.14 -7.17
N VAL A 168 4.77 11.60 -6.04
CA VAL A 168 5.16 12.86 -5.37
C VAL A 168 6.64 12.83 -4.97
N GLU A 169 7.12 11.70 -4.44
CA GLU A 169 8.52 11.56 -4.04
C GLU A 169 9.49 11.48 -5.24
N GLU A 170 9.07 10.90 -6.37
CA GLU A 170 9.86 10.93 -7.60
C GLU A 170 9.95 12.35 -8.16
N GLU A 171 8.84 13.10 -8.12
CA GLU A 171 8.80 14.49 -8.54
C GLU A 171 9.61 15.39 -7.62
N ARG A 172 9.56 15.17 -6.30
CA ARG A 172 10.39 15.88 -5.31
C ARG A 172 11.87 15.66 -5.61
N LYS A 173 12.29 14.41 -5.82
CA LYS A 173 13.68 14.09 -6.19
C LYS A 173 14.08 14.74 -7.51
N ARG A 174 13.23 14.67 -8.55
CA ARG A 174 13.49 15.32 -9.83
C ARG A 174 13.70 16.84 -9.67
N LYS A 175 12.79 17.52 -8.97
CA LYS A 175 12.90 18.97 -8.71
C LYS A 175 14.12 19.32 -7.85
N GLN A 176 14.50 18.44 -6.94
CA GLN A 176 15.69 18.59 -6.12
C GLN A 176 16.98 18.41 -6.93
N ASP A 177 17.00 17.46 -7.86
CA ASP A 177 18.13 17.23 -8.79
C ASP A 177 18.25 18.35 -9.83
N GLU A 178 17.16 19.03 -10.17
CA GLU A 178 17.13 20.19 -11.09
C GLU A 178 17.60 21.50 -10.44
N ARG A 179 17.69 21.58 -9.11
CA ARG A 179 18.18 22.79 -8.42
C ARG A 179 19.69 22.83 -8.39
N ASP A 180 20.23 24.01 -8.67
CA ASP A 180 21.66 24.26 -8.56
C ASP A 180 22.13 24.10 -7.11
N ILE A 181 23.36 23.59 -6.94
CA ILE A 181 24.00 23.39 -5.63
C ILE A 181 24.08 24.71 -4.85
N ASP A 182 24.07 25.85 -5.54
CA ASP A 182 24.16 27.19 -4.97
C ASP A 182 22.97 27.55 -4.06
N ASP A 183 21.82 26.86 -4.19
CA ASP A 183 20.63 27.08 -3.36
C ASP A 183 20.63 26.26 -2.05
N TRP A 184 21.67 25.46 -1.79
CA TRP A 184 21.69 24.58 -0.61
C TRP A 184 22.01 25.37 0.66
N GLU A 185 21.20 25.18 1.69
CA GLU A 185 21.43 25.82 2.98
C GLU A 185 22.49 25.04 3.78
N LEU A 186 23.52 25.75 4.25
CA LEU A 186 24.52 25.20 5.15
C LEU A 186 23.95 25.16 6.58
N THR A 187 23.67 23.96 7.07
CA THR A 187 23.28 23.71 8.47
C THR A 187 24.40 22.96 9.20
N PHE A 188 24.33 22.86 10.53
CA PHE A 188 25.32 22.14 11.34
C PHE A 188 24.62 21.06 12.18
N ASP A 189 25.18 19.86 12.17
CA ASP A 189 24.66 18.75 12.99
C ASP A 189 24.96 18.97 14.48
N LYS A 190 24.43 18.08 15.34
CA LYS A 190 24.64 18.17 16.81
C LYS A 190 26.11 18.10 17.24
N LYS A 191 27.03 17.68 16.37
CA LYS A 191 28.47 17.59 16.61
C LYS A 191 29.25 18.73 15.95
N GLY A 192 28.56 19.68 15.30
CA GLY A 192 29.16 20.82 14.61
C GLY A 192 29.71 20.49 13.22
N PHE A 193 29.33 19.37 12.60
CA PHE A 193 29.70 19.08 11.22
C PHE A 193 28.75 19.80 10.25
N PRO A 194 29.29 20.45 9.20
CA PRO A 194 28.46 21.08 8.18
C PRO A 194 27.65 20.02 7.41
N ILE A 195 26.35 20.22 7.31
CA ILE A 195 25.42 19.47 6.46
C ILE A 195 24.84 20.47 5.47
N PHE A 196 25.01 20.21 4.18
CA PHE A 196 24.27 20.95 3.17
C PHE A 196 22.90 20.29 3.03
N THR A 197 21.86 21.02 3.40
CA THR A 197 20.46 20.59 3.25
C THR A 197 19.86 21.27 2.03
N PRO A 198 19.36 20.51 1.05
CA PRO A 198 18.64 21.10 -0.05
C PRO A 198 17.38 21.78 0.49
N PRO A 199 16.97 22.93 -0.08
CA PRO A 199 15.75 23.60 0.32
C PRO A 199 14.56 22.65 0.17
N GLU A 200 13.64 22.71 1.13
CA GLU A 200 12.44 21.88 1.09
C GLU A 200 11.63 22.22 -0.17
N VAL A 201 11.54 21.25 -1.09
CA VAL A 201 10.72 21.41 -2.29
C VAL A 201 9.29 21.07 -1.91
N ASP A 202 8.46 22.10 -1.88
CA ASP A 202 7.02 21.93 -1.77
C ASP A 202 6.52 21.26 -3.05
N VAL A 203 6.10 20.01 -2.91
CA VAL A 203 5.47 19.24 -3.98
C VAL A 203 4.08 18.93 -3.48
N GLU A 204 3.10 19.55 -4.12
CA GLU A 204 1.69 19.25 -3.90
C GLU A 204 1.47 17.73 -4.04
N ASP A 205 0.54 17.21 -3.27
CA ASP A 205 0.10 15.83 -3.45
C ASP A 205 -0.77 15.68 -4.72
N ASN A 206 -1.28 14.48 -4.97
CA ASN A 206 -2.15 14.23 -6.11
C ASN A 206 -3.59 14.71 -5.89
N GLU A 207 -3.94 15.22 -4.71
CA GLU A 207 -5.30 15.67 -4.42
C GLU A 207 -5.60 16.95 -5.21
N ILE A 208 -6.77 16.99 -5.86
CA ILE A 208 -7.19 18.13 -6.66
C ILE A 208 -8.55 18.63 -6.17
N SER A 209 -8.80 19.92 -6.39
CA SER A 209 -10.09 20.51 -6.04
C SER A 209 -11.22 19.89 -6.88
N PHE A 210 -12.45 19.94 -6.34
CA PHE A 210 -13.64 19.51 -7.08
C PHE A 210 -13.83 20.27 -8.40
N GLU A 211 -13.48 21.56 -8.42
CA GLU A 211 -13.60 22.40 -9.62
C GLU A 211 -12.59 21.97 -10.69
N ASP A 212 -11.34 21.73 -10.30
CA ASP A 212 -10.30 21.24 -11.22
C ASP A 212 -10.64 19.86 -11.78
N ALA A 213 -11.12 18.97 -10.91
CA ALA A 213 -11.57 17.64 -11.29
C ALA A 213 -12.74 17.69 -12.28
N PHE A 214 -13.72 18.56 -12.00
CA PHE A 214 -14.89 18.75 -12.87
C PHE A 214 -14.46 19.27 -14.24
N ASN A 215 -13.65 20.32 -14.28
CA ASN A 215 -13.14 20.91 -15.52
C ASN A 215 -12.34 19.90 -16.35
N ARG A 216 -11.56 19.04 -15.67
CA ARG A 216 -10.73 18.04 -16.33
C ARG A 216 -11.53 16.87 -16.91
N LEU A 217 -12.55 16.41 -16.19
CA LEU A 217 -13.44 15.37 -16.70
C LEU A 217 -14.47 15.93 -17.69
N ASN A 218 -14.78 17.24 -17.69
CA ASN A 218 -15.72 17.90 -18.60
C ASN A 218 -15.18 18.03 -20.03
N ARG A 219 -15.00 16.90 -20.70
CA ARG A 219 -14.48 16.79 -22.07
C ARG A 219 -15.05 15.56 -22.77
N LEU A 220 -14.95 15.50 -24.09
CA LEU A 220 -15.30 14.30 -24.83
C LEU A 220 -14.21 13.23 -24.65
N PRO A 221 -14.56 11.98 -24.34
CA PRO A 221 -13.60 10.90 -24.23
C PRO A 221 -13.11 10.46 -25.62
N THR A 222 -11.91 9.87 -25.71
CA THR A 222 -11.43 9.18 -26.91
C THR A 222 -10.90 7.80 -26.54
N LYS A 223 -10.84 6.87 -27.51
CA LYS A 223 -10.39 5.49 -27.29
C LYS A 223 -8.93 5.38 -26.86
N LYS A 224 -8.12 6.42 -27.02
CA LYS A 224 -6.69 6.45 -26.63
C LYS A 224 -6.40 7.39 -25.47
N ASP A 225 -7.36 8.23 -25.12
CA ASP A 225 -7.23 9.17 -24.01
C ASP A 225 -7.43 8.43 -22.67
N TYR A 226 -6.48 8.65 -21.76
CA TYR A 226 -6.50 8.13 -20.38
C TYR A 226 -6.66 9.26 -19.35
N PHE A 227 -7.47 10.28 -19.67
CA PHE A 227 -7.81 11.39 -18.76
C PHE A 227 -8.79 10.96 -17.65
N PHE A 228 -8.45 9.86 -16.97
CA PHE A 228 -9.19 9.37 -15.82
C PHE A 228 -8.77 10.11 -14.56
N LEU A 229 -9.70 10.22 -13.61
CA LEU A 229 -9.39 10.62 -12.24
C LEU A 229 -9.69 9.48 -11.30
N ILE A 230 -9.16 9.55 -10.08
CA ILE A 230 -9.56 8.66 -9.00
C ILE A 230 -10.45 9.44 -8.04
N GLY A 231 -11.67 8.97 -7.83
CA GLY A 231 -12.61 9.50 -6.85
C GLY A 231 -12.74 8.57 -5.65
N VAL A 232 -12.73 9.13 -4.44
CA VAL A 232 -13.01 8.41 -3.20
C VAL A 232 -14.33 8.91 -2.64
N THR A 233 -15.28 8.01 -2.42
CA THR A 233 -16.59 8.37 -1.87
C THR A 233 -16.56 8.62 -0.37
N HIS A 234 -17.64 9.18 0.18
CA HIS A 234 -17.85 9.25 1.63
C HIS A 234 -17.77 7.86 2.30
N GLU A 235 -18.07 6.76 1.60
CA GLU A 235 -17.90 5.40 2.14
C GLU A 235 -16.46 4.88 2.04
N ARG A 236 -15.50 5.72 1.63
CA ARG A 236 -14.11 5.39 1.32
C ARG A 236 -13.96 4.28 0.27
N ASP A 237 -14.95 4.13 -0.61
CA ASP A 237 -14.82 3.30 -1.80
C ASP A 237 -14.10 4.10 -2.90
N ILE A 238 -13.21 3.42 -3.62
CA ILE A 238 -12.33 4.04 -4.61
C ILE A 238 -12.86 3.72 -6.00
N TYR A 239 -12.97 4.74 -6.84
CA TYR A 239 -13.49 4.65 -8.19
C TYR A 239 -12.58 5.33 -9.20
N MET A 240 -12.51 4.78 -10.40
CA MET A 240 -11.95 5.44 -11.57
C MET A 240 -13.07 6.21 -12.26
N LEU A 241 -12.90 7.53 -12.41
CA LEU A 241 -13.89 8.42 -12.98
C LEU A 241 -13.59 8.65 -14.45
N PHE A 242 -14.62 8.53 -15.30
CA PHE A 242 -14.48 8.66 -16.74
C PHE A 242 -14.79 10.08 -17.21
N PRO A 243 -14.05 10.59 -18.20
CA PRO A 243 -14.34 11.89 -18.79
C PRO A 243 -15.66 11.86 -19.57
N ARG A 244 -16.45 12.91 -19.44
CA ARG A 244 -17.69 13.15 -20.20
C ARG A 244 -18.05 14.64 -20.19
N PRO A 245 -18.83 15.14 -21.18
CA PRO A 245 -19.26 16.53 -21.20
C PRO A 245 -20.42 16.76 -20.21
N PHE A 246 -20.12 17.02 -18.94
CA PHE A 246 -21.14 17.21 -17.88
C PHE A 246 -22.10 18.36 -18.14
N LYS A 247 -21.66 19.38 -18.88
CA LYS A 247 -22.49 20.53 -19.22
C LYS A 247 -23.55 20.19 -20.28
N ALA A 248 -23.32 19.18 -21.12
CA ALA A 248 -24.21 18.85 -22.23
C ALA A 248 -25.48 18.16 -21.74
N ASN A 249 -26.61 18.89 -21.77
CA ASN A 249 -27.90 18.38 -21.32
C ASN A 249 -28.33 17.14 -22.11
N GLY A 250 -28.69 16.07 -21.41
CA GLY A 250 -29.17 14.83 -22.04
C GLY A 250 -28.06 13.92 -22.56
N VAL A 251 -26.79 14.21 -22.27
CA VAL A 251 -25.70 13.23 -22.39
C VAL A 251 -25.51 12.59 -21.02
N GLY A 252 -25.99 11.36 -20.84
CA GLY A 252 -25.99 10.66 -19.55
C GLY A 252 -26.92 11.28 -18.49
N HIS A 253 -26.59 11.10 -17.21
CA HIS A 253 -27.39 11.58 -16.09
C HIS A 253 -26.83 12.87 -15.50
N GLU A 254 -27.61 13.94 -15.45
CA GLU A 254 -27.22 15.22 -14.86
C GLU A 254 -26.68 15.05 -13.43
N GLY A 255 -25.57 15.72 -13.10
CA GLY A 255 -24.92 15.61 -11.79
C GLY A 255 -24.22 14.28 -11.49
N LYS A 256 -24.29 13.30 -12.41
CA LYS A 256 -23.65 11.98 -12.22
C LYS A 256 -22.38 11.80 -13.02
N VAL A 257 -21.57 10.83 -12.62
CA VAL A 257 -20.30 10.47 -13.26
C VAL A 257 -20.27 8.97 -13.48
N PHE A 258 -19.89 8.59 -14.70
CA PHE A 258 -19.61 7.20 -15.02
C PHE A 258 -18.28 6.81 -14.40
N CYS A 259 -18.28 5.69 -13.71
CA CYS A 259 -17.10 5.23 -13.00
C CYS A 259 -17.03 3.71 -12.89
N GLU A 260 -15.83 3.22 -12.62
CA GLU A 260 -15.59 1.81 -12.28
C GLU A 260 -14.99 1.71 -10.88
N LYS A 261 -15.51 0.80 -10.06
CA LYS A 261 -14.97 0.56 -8.72
C LYS A 261 -13.59 -0.10 -8.83
N LEU A 262 -12.59 0.51 -8.20
CA LEU A 262 -11.23 -0.01 -8.18
C LEU A 262 -11.01 -0.89 -6.94
N ASP A 263 -10.72 -2.17 -7.16
CA ASP A 263 -10.22 -3.07 -6.10
C ASP A 263 -8.69 -3.01 -6.07
N ILE A 264 -8.18 -2.06 -5.29
CA ILE A 264 -6.75 -1.81 -5.16
C ILE A 264 -6.19 -2.63 -3.99
N LYS A 265 -5.27 -3.53 -4.29
CA LYS A 265 -4.59 -4.37 -3.29
C LYS A 265 -3.12 -4.01 -3.22
N LYS A 266 -2.60 -3.96 -2.00
CA LYS A 266 -1.17 -3.87 -1.72
C LYS A 266 -0.50 -5.24 -1.96
N PHE A 267 0.64 -5.28 -2.64
CA PHE A 267 1.39 -6.51 -2.95
C PHE A 267 2.79 -6.45 -2.36
N ASP A 268 3.13 -7.25 -1.34
CA ASP A 268 4.51 -7.29 -0.85
C ASP A 268 5.43 -8.00 -1.88
N GLU A 269 6.37 -7.24 -2.45
CA GLU A 269 7.37 -7.71 -3.42
C GLU A 269 8.15 -8.94 -2.94
N ARG A 270 8.29 -9.14 -1.62
CA ARG A 270 9.05 -10.27 -1.07
C ARG A 270 8.38 -11.62 -1.26
N PHE A 271 7.06 -11.64 -1.46
CA PHE A 271 6.28 -12.88 -1.42
C PHE A 271 5.53 -13.20 -2.71
N ASP A 272 5.57 -12.31 -3.71
CA ASP A 272 4.82 -12.44 -4.98
C ASP A 272 3.35 -12.85 -4.77
N LYS A 273 2.82 -12.45 -3.61
CA LYS A 273 1.49 -12.78 -3.09
C LYS A 273 0.90 -11.49 -2.52
N PRO A 274 -0.42 -11.28 -2.62
CA PRO A 274 -1.06 -10.16 -1.95
C PRO A 274 -0.89 -10.38 -0.43
N VAL A 275 -0.05 -9.57 0.21
CA VAL A 275 0.16 -9.59 1.65
C VAL A 275 -0.45 -8.34 2.24
N SER A 276 -1.33 -8.52 3.22
CA SER A 276 -1.81 -7.42 4.04
C SER A 276 -0.67 -6.82 4.85
N ILE A 277 -0.44 -5.53 4.64
CA ILE A 277 0.17 -4.54 5.54
C ILE A 277 1.58 -4.90 6.06
N PHE A 278 2.60 -4.39 5.34
CA PHE A 278 3.80 -3.66 5.83
C PHE A 278 5.00 -3.92 4.91
N ASN A 279 5.09 -3.10 3.86
CA ASN A 279 6.27 -2.58 3.14
C ASN A 279 5.71 -2.01 1.84
N VAL A 280 6.02 -0.74 1.54
CA VAL A 280 5.51 -0.05 0.34
C VAL A 280 6.13 -0.71 -0.90
N PRO A 281 5.34 -1.37 -1.75
CA PRO A 281 5.84 -1.99 -2.97
C PRO A 281 5.63 -1.07 -4.17
N LYS A 282 6.52 -1.16 -5.15
CA LYS A 282 6.54 -0.37 -6.40
C LYS A 282 5.43 -0.72 -7.38
N GLU A 283 4.47 -1.58 -7.06
CA GLU A 283 3.43 -1.95 -8.02
C GLU A 283 2.03 -2.02 -7.38
N MET A 284 1.22 -1.02 -7.70
CA MET A 284 -0.22 -1.02 -7.44
C MET A 284 -0.90 -1.86 -8.54
N ILE A 285 -1.47 -3.02 -8.17
CA ILE A 285 -2.25 -3.83 -9.11
C ILE A 285 -3.71 -3.42 -8.99
N VAL A 286 -4.18 -2.63 -9.96
CA VAL A 286 -5.60 -2.47 -10.25
C VAL A 286 -6.08 -3.78 -10.88
N LYS A 287 -6.83 -4.59 -10.12
CA LYS A 287 -7.54 -5.74 -10.70
C LYS A 287 -8.82 -5.24 -11.36
N ASN A 288 -8.77 -5.00 -12.67
CA ASN A 288 -10.01 -4.96 -13.45
C ASN A 288 -10.61 -6.36 -13.39
N ALA A 289 -11.85 -6.48 -12.96
CA ALA A 289 -12.51 -7.76 -12.79
C ALA A 289 -12.57 -8.51 -14.14
N ASP A 290 -11.78 -9.58 -14.25
CA ASP A 290 -11.71 -10.59 -15.32
C ASP A 290 -12.01 -10.16 -16.77
N ARG A 291 -10.96 -10.21 -17.61
CA ARG A 291 -10.95 -10.00 -19.07
C ARG A 291 -11.87 -10.93 -19.90
N THR A 292 -12.68 -11.80 -19.30
CA THR A 292 -13.28 -12.95 -19.98
C THR A 292 -14.79 -12.89 -20.20
N ASN A 293 -15.48 -11.77 -19.95
CA ASN A 293 -16.88 -11.65 -20.33
C ASN A 293 -17.16 -10.34 -21.08
N THR A 294 -17.94 -10.44 -22.15
CA THR A 294 -18.65 -9.34 -22.80
C THR A 294 -19.60 -8.71 -21.78
N ARG A 295 -19.05 -7.82 -20.95
CA ARG A 295 -19.78 -7.06 -19.94
C ARG A 295 -20.55 -5.94 -20.64
N ASN A 296 -21.83 -5.79 -20.28
CA ASN A 296 -22.69 -4.73 -20.80
C ASN A 296 -22.34 -3.37 -20.16
N LEU A 297 -22.63 -2.26 -20.84
CA LEU A 297 -22.54 -0.89 -20.27
C LEU A 297 -23.24 -0.75 -18.91
N ASN A 298 -24.26 -1.57 -18.65
CA ASN A 298 -24.98 -1.65 -17.37
C ASN A 298 -24.08 -2.00 -16.17
N GLU A 299 -22.83 -2.43 -16.40
CA GLU A 299 -21.86 -2.69 -15.35
C GLU A 299 -21.05 -1.46 -14.94
N LEU A 300 -21.09 -0.38 -15.72
CA LEU A 300 -20.51 0.90 -15.29
C LEU A 300 -21.37 1.48 -14.19
N TYR A 301 -20.72 1.84 -13.08
CA TYR A 301 -21.39 2.54 -12.01
C TYR A 301 -21.68 3.98 -12.46
N CYS A 302 -22.81 4.50 -12.02
CA CYS A 302 -23.14 5.90 -12.16
C CYS A 302 -23.31 6.46 -10.74
N LYS A 303 -22.44 7.38 -10.36
CA LYS A 303 -22.38 7.96 -9.01
C LYS A 303 -22.68 9.45 -9.06
N ASP A 304 -23.44 9.96 -8.09
CA ASP A 304 -23.65 11.41 -7.99
C ASP A 304 -22.32 12.08 -7.63
N TRP A 305 -22.02 13.22 -8.24
CA TRP A 305 -20.74 13.93 -8.01
C TRP A 305 -20.53 14.28 -6.54
N SER A 306 -21.62 14.60 -5.83
CA SER A 306 -21.63 14.89 -4.39
C SER A 306 -21.28 13.69 -3.49
N GLU A 307 -21.26 12.46 -4.02
CA GLU A 307 -20.86 11.28 -3.25
C GLU A 307 -19.34 11.21 -3.04
N PHE A 308 -18.56 11.94 -3.85
CA PHE A 308 -17.11 11.98 -3.73
C PHE A 308 -16.70 12.97 -2.64
N GLU A 309 -15.71 12.56 -1.84
CA GLU A 309 -15.08 13.34 -0.78
C GLU A 309 -13.68 13.81 -1.21
N LEU A 310 -12.91 12.93 -1.87
CA LEU A 310 -11.56 13.22 -2.34
C LEU A 310 -11.42 12.86 -3.82
N LEU A 311 -10.62 13.65 -4.54
CA LEU A 311 -10.36 13.49 -5.97
C LEU A 311 -8.85 13.57 -6.21
N PHE A 312 -8.32 12.63 -7.00
CA PHE A 312 -6.89 12.54 -7.27
C PHE A 312 -6.59 12.54 -8.77
N ASP A 313 -5.54 13.25 -9.15
CA ASP A 313 -4.93 13.19 -10.47
C ASP A 313 -3.83 12.12 -10.51
N PRO A 314 -4.03 11.01 -11.25
CA PRO A 314 -3.04 9.93 -11.35
C PRO A 314 -1.79 10.31 -12.16
N ASN A 315 -1.79 11.44 -12.89
CA ASN A 315 -0.77 11.71 -13.92
C ASN A 315 0.66 11.85 -13.37
N ARG A 316 0.83 12.19 -12.09
CA ARG A 316 2.16 12.26 -11.46
C ARG A 316 2.73 10.87 -11.15
N SER A 317 1.88 9.85 -11.08
CA SER A 317 2.28 8.46 -10.82
C SER A 317 2.42 7.68 -12.12
N LYS A 318 3.66 7.36 -12.52
CA LYS A 318 3.95 6.56 -13.73
C LYS A 318 3.25 5.20 -13.73
N ASP A 319 3.15 4.56 -12.56
CA ASP A 319 2.55 3.24 -12.43
C ASP A 319 1.03 3.30 -12.61
N LEU A 320 0.36 4.26 -11.97
CA LEU A 320 -1.06 4.49 -12.18
C LEU A 320 -1.35 4.87 -13.63
N LEU A 321 -0.54 5.77 -14.19
CA LEU A 321 -0.67 6.22 -15.57
C LEU A 321 -0.59 5.04 -16.55
N LYS A 322 0.41 4.17 -16.40
CA LYS A 322 0.56 2.98 -17.25
C LYS A 322 -0.61 2.00 -17.11
N LYS A 323 -1.18 1.86 -15.91
CA LYS A 323 -2.39 1.03 -15.71
C LYS A 323 -3.59 1.65 -16.41
N PHE A 324 -3.75 2.96 -16.31
CA PHE A 324 -4.83 3.71 -16.96
C PHE A 324 -4.71 3.73 -18.49
N GLU A 325 -3.50 3.88 -19.01
CA GLU A 325 -3.23 3.69 -20.43
C GLU A 325 -3.63 2.28 -20.89
N SER A 326 -3.26 1.25 -20.13
CA SER A 326 -3.68 -0.13 -20.45
C SER A 326 -5.20 -0.33 -20.40
N TYR A 327 -5.92 0.46 -19.58
CA TYR A 327 -7.37 0.42 -19.49
C TYR A 327 -8.05 0.93 -20.76
N THR A 328 -7.42 1.84 -21.50
CA THR A 328 -7.98 2.35 -22.77
C THR A 328 -8.15 1.25 -23.84
N THR A 329 -7.39 0.16 -23.72
CA THR A 329 -7.52 -1.03 -24.57
C THR A 329 -8.68 -1.96 -24.20
N ASN A 330 -9.38 -1.67 -23.09
CA ASN A 330 -10.54 -2.43 -22.63
C ASN A 330 -11.73 -2.18 -23.57
N SER A 331 -12.38 -3.25 -24.03
CA SER A 331 -13.55 -3.15 -24.91
C SER A 331 -14.71 -2.39 -24.26
N ILE A 332 -14.87 -2.49 -22.93
CA ILE A 332 -15.91 -1.76 -22.18
C ILE A 332 -15.69 -0.26 -22.30
N TYR A 333 -14.44 0.21 -22.18
CA TYR A 333 -14.11 1.62 -22.35
C TYR A 333 -14.36 2.09 -23.79
N GLY A 334 -14.01 1.26 -24.79
CA GLY A 334 -14.32 1.55 -26.18
C GLY A 334 -15.82 1.74 -26.43
N ILE A 335 -16.66 0.84 -25.90
CA ILE A 335 -18.12 0.93 -25.98
C ILE A 335 -18.63 2.19 -25.25
N TYR A 336 -18.06 2.52 -24.09
CA TYR A 336 -18.38 3.75 -23.38
C TYR A 336 -18.07 5.00 -24.21
N VAL A 337 -16.89 5.06 -24.81
CA VAL A 337 -16.49 6.18 -25.68
C VAL A 337 -17.49 6.33 -26.83
N ASP A 338 -17.77 5.24 -27.56
CA ASP A 338 -18.68 5.26 -28.70
C ASP A 338 -20.09 5.74 -28.29
N TYR A 339 -20.60 5.23 -27.17
CA TYR A 339 -21.89 5.65 -26.61
C TYR A 339 -21.93 7.16 -26.30
N ILE A 340 -20.94 7.69 -25.58
CA ILE A 340 -20.91 9.11 -25.19
C ILE A 340 -20.77 10.01 -26.43
N LEU A 341 -19.94 9.64 -27.40
CA LEU A 341 -19.76 10.43 -28.62
C LEU A 341 -21.02 10.43 -29.49
N ASP A 342 -21.67 9.29 -29.67
CA ASP A 342 -22.92 9.20 -30.40
C ASP A 342 -24.04 9.99 -29.71
N GLU A 343 -24.19 9.87 -28.39
CA GLU A 343 -25.18 10.63 -27.62
C GLU A 343 -24.94 12.13 -27.76
N TYR A 344 -23.70 12.58 -27.58
CA TYR A 344 -23.33 14.00 -27.69
C TYR A 344 -23.57 14.56 -29.09
N PHE A 345 -22.99 13.96 -30.14
CA PHE A 345 -23.06 14.52 -31.49
C PHE A 345 -24.45 14.38 -32.10
N ASN A 346 -25.14 13.25 -31.92
CA ASN A 346 -26.48 13.08 -32.46
C ASN A 346 -27.45 14.08 -31.82
N ARG A 347 -27.36 14.28 -30.50
CA ARG A 347 -28.22 15.23 -29.78
C ARG A 347 -27.91 16.67 -30.18
N LYS A 348 -26.63 17.06 -30.24
CA LYS A 348 -26.22 18.39 -30.72
C LYS A 348 -26.74 18.66 -32.13
N ASN A 349 -26.56 17.72 -33.05
CA ASN A 349 -27.03 17.85 -34.44
C ASN A 349 -28.55 17.96 -34.51
N PHE A 350 -29.29 17.18 -33.73
CA PHE A 350 -30.75 17.29 -33.65
C PHE A 350 -31.19 18.69 -33.21
N ILE A 351 -30.58 19.24 -32.16
CA ILE A 351 -30.92 20.59 -31.66
C ILE A 351 -30.59 21.65 -32.73
N ILE A 352 -29.47 21.52 -33.43
CA ILE A 352 -29.09 22.43 -34.53
C ILE A 352 -30.12 22.37 -35.67
N GLU A 353 -30.60 21.18 -36.05
CA GLU A 353 -31.62 21.03 -37.09
C GLU A 353 -32.98 21.59 -36.68
N GLU A 354 -33.35 21.49 -35.41
CA GLU A 354 -34.56 22.13 -34.88
C GLU A 354 -34.41 23.65 -34.82
N LEU A 355 -33.24 24.16 -34.44
CA LEU A 355 -32.93 25.58 -34.41
C LEU A 355 -33.04 26.23 -35.80
N LYS A 356 -32.69 25.51 -36.86
CA LYS A 356 -32.86 25.98 -38.27
C LYS A 356 -34.31 26.12 -38.69
N LYS A 357 -35.24 25.37 -38.09
CA LYS A 357 -36.66 25.36 -38.43
C LYS A 357 -37.48 26.29 -37.54
N GLU A 358 -36.96 26.66 -36.38
CA GLU A 358 -37.71 27.39 -35.37
C GLU A 358 -37.92 28.86 -35.76
N MET A 359 -39.18 29.30 -35.69
CA MET A 359 -39.61 30.66 -36.03
C MET A 359 -39.97 31.46 -34.77
N ASN A 360 -40.27 30.77 -33.66
CA ASN A 360 -40.57 31.39 -32.38
C ASN A 360 -39.28 31.82 -31.67
N LYS A 361 -39.17 33.10 -31.34
CA LYS A 361 -37.97 33.67 -30.68
C LYS A 361 -37.65 33.03 -29.33
N GLU A 362 -38.65 32.82 -28.47
CA GLU A 362 -38.42 32.26 -27.13
C GLU A 362 -37.91 30.82 -27.21
N ARG A 363 -38.50 30.02 -28.12
CA ARG A 363 -38.04 28.65 -28.36
C ARG A 363 -36.65 28.62 -29.01
N PHE A 364 -36.38 29.53 -29.94
CA PHE A 364 -35.06 29.71 -30.55
C PHE A 364 -33.99 30.03 -29.49
N ASP A 365 -34.26 31.01 -28.62
CA ASP A 365 -33.34 31.42 -27.55
C ASP A 365 -33.08 30.25 -26.57
N SER A 366 -34.11 29.46 -26.26
CA SER A 366 -33.98 28.25 -25.43
C SER A 366 -33.12 27.16 -26.11
N LEU A 367 -33.31 26.90 -27.41
CA LEU A 367 -32.51 25.93 -28.15
C LEU A 367 -31.06 26.40 -28.30
N LEU A 368 -30.86 27.70 -28.54
CA LEU A 368 -29.52 28.30 -28.62
C LEU A 368 -28.78 28.14 -27.29
N ALA A 369 -29.46 28.42 -26.17
CA ALA A 369 -28.91 28.18 -24.84
C ALA A 369 -28.58 26.69 -24.61
N GLU A 370 -29.42 25.76 -25.08
CA GLU A 370 -29.14 24.32 -25.01
C GLU A 370 -27.91 23.95 -25.83
N VAL A 371 -27.77 24.43 -27.08
CA VAL A 371 -26.57 24.20 -27.92
C VAL A 371 -25.30 24.75 -27.27
N GLN A 372 -25.37 25.90 -26.61
CA GLN A 372 -24.22 26.50 -25.91
C GLN A 372 -23.73 25.64 -24.74
N THR A 373 -24.56 24.73 -24.22
CA THR A 373 -24.11 23.76 -23.21
C THR A 373 -23.23 22.65 -23.79
N TYR A 374 -23.26 22.46 -25.11
CA TYR A 374 -22.41 21.53 -25.86
C TYR A 374 -21.11 22.22 -26.30
N ASP A 375 -20.32 22.63 -25.31
CA ASP A 375 -19.04 23.31 -25.47
C ASP A 375 -17.93 22.51 -24.79
N ALA A 376 -17.73 21.27 -25.25
CA ALA A 376 -16.61 20.46 -24.79
C ALA A 376 -15.31 21.03 -25.35
N GLY A 377 -14.33 21.33 -24.49
CA GLY A 377 -13.10 22.04 -24.90
C GLY A 377 -12.22 21.30 -25.92
N ASN A 378 -12.50 20.02 -26.19
CA ASN A 378 -11.81 19.22 -27.21
C ASN A 378 -12.72 18.77 -28.37
N GLU A 379 -13.88 19.40 -28.55
CA GLU A 379 -14.89 18.95 -29.52
C GLU A 379 -14.37 18.83 -30.94
N ASP A 380 -13.71 19.87 -31.46
CA ASP A 380 -13.27 19.91 -32.87
C ASP A 380 -12.35 18.74 -33.23
N VAL A 381 -11.41 18.43 -32.33
CA VAL A 381 -10.46 17.32 -32.52
C VAL A 381 -11.19 15.98 -32.47
N VAL A 382 -12.08 15.80 -31.50
CA VAL A 382 -12.80 14.53 -31.32
C VAL A 382 -13.82 14.29 -32.44
N LYS A 383 -14.44 15.35 -32.96
CA LYS A 383 -15.37 15.26 -34.08
C LYS A 383 -14.70 14.70 -35.33
N ILE A 384 -13.51 15.17 -35.67
CA ILE A 384 -12.73 14.66 -36.81
C ILE A 384 -12.47 13.16 -36.64
N ILE A 385 -12.00 12.74 -35.46
CA ILE A 385 -11.73 11.33 -35.15
C ILE A 385 -13.01 10.49 -35.29
N TRP A 386 -14.12 10.96 -34.74
CA TRP A 386 -15.40 10.25 -34.78
C TRP A 386 -15.96 10.11 -36.20
N GLU A 387 -15.86 11.14 -37.04
CA GLU A 387 -16.29 11.10 -38.43
C GLU A 387 -15.42 10.14 -39.27
N GLU A 388 -14.10 10.14 -39.05
CA GLU A 388 -13.16 9.21 -39.70
C GLU A 388 -13.46 7.75 -39.34
N GLU A 389 -13.70 7.46 -38.05
CA GLU A 389 -14.05 6.11 -37.59
C GLU A 389 -15.37 5.63 -38.20
N LYS A 390 -16.39 6.50 -38.30
CA LYS A 390 -17.67 6.15 -38.94
C LYS A 390 -17.54 5.87 -40.43
N LEU A 391 -16.64 6.56 -41.14
CA LEU A 391 -16.40 6.31 -42.56
C LEU A 391 -15.74 4.94 -42.81
N GLN A 392 -14.88 4.49 -41.90
CA GLN A 392 -14.25 3.17 -41.98
C GLN A 392 -15.23 2.02 -41.71
N TRP A 393 -16.30 2.28 -40.95
CA TRP A 393 -17.31 1.30 -40.57
C TRP A 393 -18.51 1.21 -41.52
N LYS A 394 -18.33 1.54 -42.81
CA LYS A 394 -19.36 1.23 -43.82
C LYS A 394 -19.27 -0.27 -44.17
N PRO A 395 -20.30 -1.08 -43.84
CA PRO A 395 -20.31 -2.48 -44.26
C PRO A 395 -20.26 -2.51 -45.80
N PHE A 396 -19.28 -3.22 -46.34
CA PHE A 396 -19.17 -3.49 -47.77
C PHE A 396 -20.39 -4.24 -48.29
#